data_AF-A0AAJ6E5C7-F1
#
_entry.id   AF-A0AAJ6E5C7-F1
#
_cell.length_a   1.000
_cell.length_b   1.000
_cell.length_c   1.000
_cell.angle_alpha   90.00
_cell.angle_beta   90.00
_cell.angle_gamma   90.00
#
_symmetry.space_group_name_H-M   'P 1'
#
loop_
_entity.id
_entity.type
_entity.pdbx_description
1 polymer ?
#
loop_
_entity_poly.entity_id
_entity_poly.type
_entity_poly.pdbx_seq_one_letter_code
_entity_poly.pdbx_strand_id
1 'polypeptide(L)' 'MTSYSLIKVGNDYVVQAGDKSILKVGSRRRAAQLISEATDLLNALAAVEAPETAPESPSLQREPPELP' A
#
# COMPACT_ATOMS: atom_id res chain seq x y z
N MET A 1 8.39 -7.53 1.88
CA MET A 1 7.39 -6.60 2.45
C MET A 1 7.96 -5.99 3.70
N THR A 2 7.99 -4.66 3.79
CA THR A 2 8.48 -3.95 4.98
C THR A 2 7.35 -3.88 5.99
N SER A 3 7.49 -4.56 7.13
CA SER A 3 6.50 -4.53 8.21
C SER A 3 6.65 -3.26 9.04
N TYR A 4 5.56 -2.53 9.24
CA TYR A 4 5.56 -1.34 10.09
C TYR A 4 5.13 -1.72 11.50
N SER A 5 5.77 -1.15 12.51
CA SER A 5 5.48 -1.43 13.92
C SER A 5 5.62 -0.18 14.76
N LEU A 6 4.78 -0.06 15.79
CA LEU A 6 4.86 1.01 16.77
C LEU A 6 5.50 0.51 18.05
N ILE A 7 6.57 1.17 18.48
CA ILE A 7 7.15 0.94 19.80
C ILE A 7 7.03 2.20 20.65
N LYS A 8 6.79 2.02 21.95
CA LYS A 8 6.83 3.12 22.92
C LYS A 8 8.24 3.20 23.51
N VAL A 9 8.89 4.35 23.39
CA VAL A 9 10.24 4.60 23.91
C VAL A 9 10.18 5.79 24.87
N GLY A 10 10.15 5.49 26.17
CA GLY A 10 9.95 6.50 27.20
C GLY A 10 8.58 7.17 27.08
N ASN A 11 8.58 8.51 26.89
CA ASN A 11 7.35 9.29 26.69
C ASN A 11 6.94 9.43 25.21
N ASP A 12 7.80 8.96 24.31
CA ASP A 12 7.60 9.06 22.87
C ASP A 12 7.18 7.72 22.27
N TYR A 13 6.68 7.78 21.04
CA TYR A 13 6.34 6.64 20.22
C TYR A 13 7.22 6.67 18.97
N VAL A 14 7.81 5.54 18.60
CA VAL A 14 8.69 5.40 17.44
C VAL A 14 8.05 4.42 16.47
N VAL A 15 7.95 4.84 15.21
CA VAL A 15 7.53 3.99 14.10
C VAL A 15 8.77 3.31 13.53
N GLN A 16 8.70 1.98 13.45
CA GLN A 16 9.72 1.14 12.84
C GLN A 16 9.23 0.56 11.53
N ALA A 17 10.17 0.41 10.59
CA ALA A 17 9.99 -0.25 9.31
C ALA A 17 11.01 -1.40 9.27
N GLY A 18 10.54 -2.62 9.56
CA GLY A 18 11.39 -3.74 9.95
C GLY A 18 12.19 -3.37 11.21
N ASP A 19 13.51 -3.48 11.13
CA ASP A 19 14.42 -3.19 12.24
C ASP A 19 14.89 -1.73 12.31
N LYS A 20 14.40 -0.87 11.41
CA LYS A 20 14.82 0.54 11.32
C LYS A 20 13.78 1.47 11.94
N SER A 21 14.25 2.34 12.83
CA SER A 21 13.46 3.45 13.35
C SER A 21 13.44 4.59 12.34
N ILE A 22 12.25 4.96 11.86
CA ILE A 22 12.10 5.94 10.77
C ILE A 22 11.40 7.23 11.22
N LEU A 23 10.63 7.20 12.31
CA LEU A 23 9.89 8.38 12.77
C LEU A 23 9.64 8.35 14.28
N LYS A 24 9.89 9.46 14.97
CA LYS A 24 9.63 9.64 16.40
C LYS A 24 8.51 10.67 16.61
N VAL A 25 7.54 10.34 17.46
CA VAL A 25 6.33 11.14 17.70
C VAL A 25 6.01 11.18 19.20
N GLY A 26 5.81 12.38 19.75
CA GLY A 26 5.50 12.54 21.18
C GLY A 26 4.06 12.21 21.60
N SER A 27 3.22 11.71 20.69
CA SER A 27 1.81 11.41 20.96
C SER A 27 1.41 10.05 20.39
N ARG A 28 0.75 9.24 21.23
CA ARG A 28 0.25 7.90 20.86
C ARG A 28 -0.73 7.97 19.70
N ARG A 29 -1.68 8.91 19.76
CA ARG A 29 -2.75 9.04 18.78
C ARG A 29 -2.19 9.44 17.42
N ARG A 30 -1.25 10.40 17.39
CA ARG A 30 -0.55 10.78 16.16
C ARG A 30 0.26 9.61 15.59
N ALA A 31 0.94 8.85 16.44
CA ALA A 31 1.75 7.73 15.98
C ALA A 31 0.90 6.60 15.37
N ALA A 32 -0.25 6.27 15.96
CA ALA A 32 -1.20 5.32 15.40
C ALA A 32 -1.77 5.80 14.05
N GLN A 33 -2.13 7.09 13.96
CA GLN A 33 -2.69 7.68 12.75
C GLN A 33 -1.70 7.65 11.58
N LEU A 34 -0.42 7.97 11.83
CA LEU A 34 0.65 7.90 10.83
C LEU A 34 0.92 6.48 10.34
N ILE A 35 0.79 5.46 11.20
CA ILE A 35 0.90 4.06 10.79
C ILE A 35 -0.28 3.67 9.90
N SER A 36 -1.50 4.06 10.27
CA SER A 36 -2.69 3.80 9.46
C SER A 36 -2.57 4.45 8.09
N GLU A 37 -2.17 5.73 8.02
CA GLU A 37 -1.96 6.44 6.75
C GLU A 37 -0.86 5.79 5.89
N ALA A 38 0.29 5.45 6.48
CA ALA A 38 1.37 4.80 5.74
C ALA A 38 0.97 3.40 5.23
N THR A 39 0.25 2.64 6.04
CA THR A 39 -0.27 1.31 5.65
C THR A 39 -1.29 1.44 4.52
N ASP A 40 -2.18 2.44 4.60
CA ASP A 40 -3.16 2.71 3.56
C ASP A 40 -2.50 3.10 2.23
N LEU A 41 -1.50 3.98 2.26
CA LEU A 41 -0.72 4.35 1.06
C LEU A 41 0.01 3.14 0.46
N LEU A 42 0.57 2.26 1.29
CA LEU A 42 1.22 1.04 0.80
C LEU A 42 0.22 0.04 0.22
N ASN A 43 -0.96 -0.10 0.84
CA ASN A 43 -2.03 -0.92 0.30
C ASN A 43 -2.57 -0.35 -1.01
N ALA A 44 -2.68 0.97 -1.14
CA ALA A 44 -3.08 1.63 -2.37
C ALA A 44 -2.05 1.40 -3.49
N LEU A 45 -0.75 1.49 -3.19
CA LEU A 45 0.31 1.13 -4.13
C LEU A 45 0.27 -0.35 -4.50
N ALA A 46 0.06 -1.23 -3.51
CA ALA A 46 -0.07 -2.66 -3.74
C ALA A 46 -1.33 -3.05 -4.52
N ALA A 47 -2.42 -2.28 -4.40
CA ALA A 47 -3.62 -2.46 -5.21
C ALA A 47 -3.41 -2.07 -6.67
N VAL A 48 -2.46 -1.16 -6.96
CA VAL A 48 -2.04 -0.81 -8.32
C VAL A 48 -1.05 -1.82 -8.88
N GLU A 49 -0.21 -2.44 -8.04
CA GLU A 49 0.76 -3.48 -8.45
C GLU A 49 0.23 -4.91 -8.38
N ALA A 50 -0.95 -5.15 -7.82
CA ALA A 50 -1.62 -6.43 -7.97
C ALA A 50 -1.93 -6.59 -9.46
N PRO A 51 -1.30 -7.53 -10.18
CA PRO A 51 -1.82 -7.88 -11.47
C PRO A 51 -3.19 -8.48 -11.14
N GLU A 52 -4.25 -7.80 -11.55
CA GLU A 52 -5.43 -8.53 -11.99
C GLU A 52 -4.88 -9.55 -12.98
N THR A 53 -4.71 -10.78 -12.50
CA THR A 53 -4.56 -11.94 -13.33
C THR A 53 -5.83 -11.99 -14.16
N ALA A 54 -5.81 -11.30 -15.29
CA ALA A 54 -6.61 -11.66 -16.42
C ALA A 54 -6.19 -13.08 -16.81
N PRO A 55 -7.15 -13.99 -16.85
CA PRO A 55 -7.23 -14.75 -18.08
C PRO A 55 -8.67 -14.69 -18.53
N GLU A 56 -9.04 -13.62 -19.20
CA GLU A 56 -9.97 -13.75 -20.31
C GLU A 56 -9.69 -12.61 -21.28
N SER A 57 -9.06 -12.96 -22.40
CA SER A 57 -9.09 -12.11 -23.58
C SER A 57 -10.56 -11.87 -23.92
N PRO A 58 -11.09 -10.64 -23.99
CA PRO A 58 -12.06 -10.39 -25.03
C PRO A 58 -11.20 -10.38 -26.29
N SER A 59 -11.16 -11.52 -27.00
CA SER A 59 -10.76 -11.54 -28.40
C SER A 59 -11.40 -10.32 -29.05
N LEU A 60 -10.59 -9.33 -29.43
CA LEU A 60 -11.05 -8.23 -30.27
C LEU A 60 -11.53 -8.89 -31.56
N GLN A 61 -12.81 -9.23 -31.62
CA GLN A 61 -13.45 -9.60 -32.87
C GLN A 61 -13.40 -8.36 -33.74
N ARG A 62 -12.36 -8.30 -34.57
CA ARG A 62 -12.27 -7.35 -35.66
C ARG A 62 -13.39 -7.75 -36.62
N GLU A 63 -14.49 -7.02 -36.57
CA GLU A 63 -15.60 -7.16 -37.48
C GLU A 63 -15.05 -7.00 -38.92
N PRO A 64 -15.29 -7.96 -39.82
CA PRO A 64 -14.85 -7.83 -41.20
C PRO A 64 -15.66 -6.71 -41.86
N PRO A 65 -15.02 -5.80 -42.63
CA PRO A 65 -15.76 -4.79 -43.36
C PRO A 65 -16.63 -5.46 -44.43
N GLU A 66 -17.95 -5.31 -44.33
CA GLU A 66 -18.86 -5.54 -45.45
C GLU A 66 -18.53 -4.52 -46.55
N LEU A 67 -17.96 -5.01 -47.65
CA LEU A 67 -17.75 -4.22 -48.87
C LEU A 67 -19.01 -4.35 -49.75
N PRO A 68 -19.49 -3.27 -50.37
CA PRO A 68 -20.63 -3.29 -51.30
C PRO A 68 -20.32 -3.98 -52.63
#